data_AF-A0A382MA25-F1
#
_entry.id   AF-A0A382MA25-F1
#
_cell.length_a   1.000
_cell.length_b   1.000
_cell.length_c   1.000
_cell.angle_alpha   90.00
_cell.angle_beta   90.00
_cell.angle_gamma   90.00
#
_symmetry.space_group_name_H-M   'P 1'
#
loop_
_entity.id
_entity.type
_entity.pdbx_description
1 polymer ?
#
loop_
_entity_poly.entity_id
_entity_poly.type
_entity_poly.pdbx_seq_one_letter_code
_entity_poly.pdbx_strand_id
1 'polypeptide(L)'
;KMIEEGLANEVQSILDRSYSPELKPFKSIGYAQMVQYHQGQLTLDRAAYEIKRETRHYAKRQLTWFRKMRNTQSLPANQNDTPESLRDKLLSLLPKVSACFLAIFLCLAQTGFAENKDQRYEEAKNLFQKKEWAKAKNRLLALQNQLPDSVEAKRARFLLSLIHLEQEKPEETIKLLEPLIKNYDDVGDYIRFHLIQAQAQSGKYKIARDHALEFLKLTPNTLLYPKIQLILAEAQIQLGEKEAGMKTLEETILTTSKDFRYQKFREFLPEMIFKLAEIQEKSGKQTEAYLNFRQLHIQYPNHERTPEAETALDRLSALKTIKTIPLTLREHTDRIQGLFENVRYKEIIQEIRKIQKENNFVPGRFYFFLAQAQGGLKDRKKANEAL
;
A
#
# COMPACT_ATOMS: atom_id res chain seq x y z
N LYS A 1 4.37 -5.10 -29.47
CA LYS A 1 3.73 -4.47 -28.30
C LYS A 1 3.53 -5.43 -27.14
N MET A 2 2.45 -6.22 -27.02
CA MET A 2 2.18 -6.99 -25.78
C MET A 2 3.36 -7.84 -25.26
N ILE A 3 4.06 -8.57 -26.14
CA ILE A 3 5.22 -9.39 -25.74
C ILE A 3 6.40 -8.50 -25.30
N GLU A 4 6.70 -7.44 -26.05
CA GLU A 4 7.75 -6.46 -25.72
C GLU A 4 7.42 -5.68 -24.43
N GLU A 5 6.13 -5.48 -24.16
CA GLU A 5 5.59 -4.84 -22.95
C GLU A 5 5.55 -5.81 -21.75
N GLY A 6 6.07 -7.04 -21.89
CA GLY A 6 6.31 -7.95 -20.77
C GLY A 6 5.23 -9.00 -20.52
N LEU A 7 4.30 -9.25 -21.45
CA LEU A 7 3.23 -10.26 -21.28
C LEU A 7 3.77 -11.64 -20.88
N ALA A 8 4.90 -12.08 -21.44
CA ALA A 8 5.51 -13.36 -21.08
C ALA A 8 5.91 -13.40 -19.60
N ASN A 9 6.55 -12.34 -19.11
CA ASN A 9 6.99 -12.22 -17.72
C ASN A 9 5.81 -12.13 -16.77
N GLU A 10 4.76 -11.38 -17.15
CA GLU A 10 3.52 -11.28 -16.39
C GLU A 10 2.89 -12.66 -16.19
N VAL A 11 2.71 -13.43 -17.26
CA VAL A 11 2.11 -14.78 -17.19
C VAL A 11 2.97 -15.73 -16.36
N GLN A 12 4.30 -15.70 -16.53
CA GLN A 12 5.21 -16.50 -15.70
C GLN A 12 5.05 -16.15 -14.22
N SER A 13 5.01 -14.85 -13.89
CA SER A 13 4.88 -14.39 -12.49
C SER A 13 3.59 -14.85 -11.80
N ILE A 14 2.53 -15.10 -12.58
CA ILE A 14 1.26 -15.64 -12.07
C ILE A 14 1.38 -17.16 -11.89
N LEU A 15 1.98 -17.87 -12.85
CA LEU A 15 2.22 -19.31 -12.74
C LEU A 15 3.14 -19.65 -11.55
N ASP A 16 4.17 -18.84 -11.30
CA ASP A 16 5.11 -18.99 -10.17
C ASP A 16 4.43 -18.86 -8.79
N ARG A 17 3.23 -18.27 -8.74
CA ARG A 17 2.40 -18.19 -7.52
C ARG A 17 1.51 -19.42 -7.34
N SER A 18 1.75 -20.49 -8.09
CA SER A 18 1.01 -21.76 -8.05
C SER A 18 -0.46 -21.65 -8.44
N TYR A 19 -0.85 -20.62 -9.21
CA TYR A 19 -2.19 -20.54 -9.80
C TYR A 19 -2.34 -21.57 -10.92
N SER A 20 -3.48 -22.29 -10.93
CA SER A 20 -3.74 -23.30 -11.95
C SER A 20 -3.81 -22.67 -13.36
N PRO A 21 -3.11 -23.24 -14.36
CA PRO A 21 -3.22 -22.83 -15.76
C PRO A 21 -4.64 -22.97 -16.34
N GLU A 22 -5.52 -23.72 -15.67
CA GLU A 22 -6.89 -23.98 -16.13
C GLU A 22 -7.88 -22.86 -15.76
N LEU A 23 -7.44 -21.88 -14.96
CA LEU A 23 -8.27 -20.75 -14.53
C LEU A 23 -8.78 -19.95 -15.74
N LYS A 24 -10.00 -19.41 -15.60
CA LYS A 24 -10.66 -18.65 -16.69
C LYS A 24 -9.80 -17.52 -17.28
N PRO A 25 -9.04 -16.72 -16.48
CA PRO A 25 -8.19 -15.66 -17.03
C PRO A 25 -7.12 -16.17 -18.01
N PHE A 26 -6.56 -17.37 -17.76
CA PHE A 26 -5.56 -17.98 -18.65
C PHE A 26 -6.14 -18.44 -19.99
N LYS A 27 -7.46 -18.49 -20.14
CA LYS A 27 -8.12 -18.83 -21.42
C LYS A 27 -8.26 -17.62 -22.36
N SER A 28 -7.86 -16.43 -21.92
CA SER A 28 -7.89 -15.22 -22.75
C SER A 28 -6.79 -15.22 -23.82
N ILE A 29 -7.03 -14.50 -24.91
CA ILE A 29 -6.06 -14.32 -26.01
C ILE A 29 -4.83 -13.58 -25.44
N GLY A 30 -3.64 -14.09 -25.71
CA GLY A 30 -2.40 -13.62 -25.09
C GLY A 30 -1.96 -14.59 -24.00
N TYR A 31 -2.77 -14.70 -22.94
CA TYR A 31 -2.45 -15.54 -21.79
C TYR A 31 -2.40 -17.03 -22.14
N ALA A 32 -3.38 -17.53 -22.90
CA ALA A 32 -3.43 -18.94 -23.28
C ALA A 32 -2.17 -19.36 -24.05
N GLN A 33 -1.69 -18.51 -24.95
CA GLN A 33 -0.50 -18.78 -25.75
C GLN A 33 0.78 -18.67 -24.93
N MET A 34 0.85 -17.72 -23.98
CA MET A 34 2.00 -17.60 -23.08
C MET A 34 2.10 -18.76 -22.09
N VAL A 35 0.97 -19.28 -21.61
CA VAL A 35 0.95 -20.51 -20.80
C VAL A 35 1.53 -21.69 -21.58
N GLN A 36 1.10 -21.87 -22.83
CA GLN A 36 1.63 -22.94 -23.70
C GLN A 36 3.12 -22.77 -24.00
N TYR A 37 3.58 -21.52 -24.18
CA TYR A 37 5.01 -21.22 -24.33
C TYR A 37 5.80 -21.63 -23.09
N HIS A 38 5.35 -21.23 -21.89
CA HIS A 38 6.03 -21.57 -20.62
C HIS A 38 5.98 -23.07 -20.30
N GLN A 39 4.99 -23.79 -20.81
CA GLN A 39 4.90 -25.25 -20.73
C GLN A 39 5.72 -25.97 -21.81
N GLY A 40 6.46 -25.25 -22.66
CA GLY A 40 7.28 -25.82 -23.74
C GLY A 40 6.49 -26.38 -24.92
N GLN A 41 5.18 -26.11 -25.01
CA GLN A 41 4.31 -26.61 -26.07
C GLN A 41 4.38 -25.75 -27.34
N LEU A 42 4.78 -24.49 -27.22
CA LEU A 42 4.99 -23.57 -28.35
C LEU A 42 6.30 -22.81 -28.18
N THR A 43 6.92 -22.42 -29.30
CA THR A 43 7.98 -21.41 -29.30
C THR A 43 7.39 -20.01 -29.12
N LEU A 44 8.18 -19.05 -28.66
CA LEU A 44 7.73 -17.66 -28.48
C LEU A 44 7.22 -17.05 -29.79
N ASP A 45 7.91 -17.32 -30.90
CA ASP A 45 7.50 -16.87 -32.23
C ASP A 45 6.17 -17.47 -32.65
N ARG A 46 5.96 -18.76 -32.36
CA ARG A 46 4.70 -19.44 -32.66
C ARG A 46 3.57 -18.89 -31.80
N ALA A 47 3.83 -18.65 -30.52
CA ALA A 47 2.87 -18.03 -29.61
C ALA A 47 2.49 -16.61 -30.09
N ALA A 48 3.46 -15.80 -30.51
CA ALA A 48 3.23 -14.48 -31.09
C ALA A 48 2.36 -14.53 -32.36
N TYR A 49 2.60 -15.52 -33.23
CA TYR A 49 1.79 -15.75 -34.42
C TYR A 49 0.35 -16.11 -34.08
N GLU A 50 0.14 -17.05 -33.14
CA GLU A 50 -1.20 -17.47 -32.71
C GLU A 50 -1.98 -16.34 -32.03
N ILE A 51 -1.32 -15.51 -31.21
CA ILE A 51 -1.94 -14.30 -30.64
C ILE A 51 -2.49 -13.41 -31.75
N LYS A 52 -1.66 -13.06 -32.75
CA LYS A 52 -2.09 -12.22 -33.87
C LYS A 52 -3.26 -12.85 -34.63
N ARG A 53 -3.24 -14.16 -34.85
CA ARG A 53 -4.30 -14.91 -35.54
C ARG A 53 -5.61 -14.87 -34.75
N GLU A 54 -5.58 -15.18 -33.46
CA GLU A 54 -6.77 -15.20 -32.61
C GLU A 54 -7.34 -13.80 -32.37
N THR A 55 -6.50 -12.76 -32.26
CA THR A 55 -6.97 -11.37 -32.22
C THR A 55 -7.74 -11.00 -33.49
N ARG A 56 -7.28 -11.41 -34.68
CA ARG A 56 -8.01 -11.17 -35.94
C ARG A 56 -9.33 -11.95 -36.00
N HIS A 57 -9.32 -13.21 -35.57
CA HIS A 57 -10.55 -14.00 -35.47
C HIS A 57 -11.55 -13.37 -34.51
N TYR A 58 -11.08 -12.89 -33.36
CA TYR A 58 -11.90 -12.20 -32.38
C TYR A 58 -12.48 -10.91 -32.95
N ALA A 59 -11.67 -10.06 -33.59
CA ALA A 59 -12.15 -8.86 -34.27
C ALA A 59 -13.21 -9.18 -35.34
N LYS A 60 -13.00 -10.23 -36.14
CA LYS A 60 -14.01 -10.70 -37.12
C LYS A 60 -15.30 -11.17 -36.45
N ARG A 61 -15.22 -11.88 -35.32
CA ARG A 61 -16.40 -12.28 -34.53
C ARG A 61 -17.14 -11.08 -33.99
N GLN A 62 -16.43 -10.08 -33.46
CA GLN A 62 -17.02 -8.82 -32.99
C GLN A 62 -17.76 -8.11 -34.13
N LEU A 63 -17.14 -7.96 -35.31
CA LEU A 63 -17.79 -7.38 -36.48
C LEU A 63 -19.05 -8.18 -36.90
N THR A 64 -18.97 -9.51 -36.87
CA THR A 64 -20.10 -10.38 -37.22
C THR A 64 -21.24 -10.22 -36.20
N TRP A 65 -20.92 -10.10 -34.92
CA TRP A 65 -21.88 -9.88 -33.85
C TRP A 65 -22.56 -8.52 -33.99
N PHE A 66 -21.79 -7.44 -34.21
CA PHE A 66 -22.32 -6.10 -34.44
C PHE A 66 -23.21 -6.03 -35.69
N ARG A 67 -22.87 -6.73 -36.78
CA ARG A 67 -23.72 -6.80 -37.99
C ARG A 67 -25.10 -7.42 -37.74
N LYS A 68 -25.26 -8.25 -36.70
CA LYS A 68 -26.54 -8.86 -36.35
C LYS A 68 -27.40 -7.97 -35.44
N MET A 69 -26.82 -6.89 -34.91
CA MET A 69 -27.54 -5.95 -34.06
C MET A 69 -28.29 -4.95 -34.92
N ARG A 70 -29.61 -4.86 -34.72
CA ARG A 70 -30.41 -3.80 -35.33
C ARG A 70 -30.08 -2.48 -34.62
N ASN A 71 -30.01 -1.38 -35.38
CA ASN A 71 -29.76 -0.02 -34.89
C ASN A 71 -28.33 0.28 -34.39
N THR A 72 -27.30 -0.47 -34.80
CA THR A 72 -25.91 -0.06 -34.58
C THR A 72 -25.46 1.00 -35.56
N GLN A 73 -24.88 2.09 -35.06
CA GLN A 73 -24.21 3.10 -35.87
C GLN A 73 -22.69 2.91 -35.79
N SER A 74 -22.02 2.89 -36.93
CA SER A 74 -20.56 2.83 -36.96
C SER A 74 -19.99 4.23 -36.76
N LEU A 75 -19.07 4.37 -35.80
CA LEU A 75 -18.30 5.59 -35.60
C LEU A 75 -16.93 5.43 -36.27
N PRO A 76 -16.63 6.16 -37.36
CA PRO A 76 -15.34 6.06 -38.02
C PRO A 76 -14.25 6.68 -37.16
N ALA A 77 -13.31 5.84 -36.72
CA ALA A 77 -12.11 6.22 -35.99
C ALA A 77 -10.88 6.15 -36.91
N ASN A 78 -10.07 7.19 -36.89
CA ASN A 78 -8.84 7.34 -37.66
C ASN A 78 -7.62 7.40 -36.73
N GLN A 79 -6.43 7.12 -37.26
CA GLN A 79 -5.19 7.15 -36.47
C GLN A 79 -4.85 8.54 -35.89
N ASN A 80 -5.40 9.60 -36.48
CA ASN A 80 -5.18 10.98 -36.05
C ASN A 80 -6.23 11.48 -35.05
N ASP A 81 -7.20 10.64 -34.65
CA ASP A 81 -8.23 11.06 -33.72
C ASP A 81 -7.67 11.14 -32.29
N THR A 82 -7.81 12.31 -31.66
CA THR A 82 -7.55 12.48 -30.23
C THR A 82 -8.77 12.05 -29.39
N PRO A 83 -8.62 11.80 -28.08
CA PRO A 83 -9.75 11.52 -27.19
C PRO A 83 -10.89 12.54 -27.29
N GLU A 84 -10.56 13.83 -27.44
CA GLU A 84 -11.52 14.92 -27.58
C GLU A 84 -12.28 14.82 -28.91
N SER A 85 -11.58 14.51 -30.01
CA SER A 85 -12.22 14.35 -31.32
C SER A 85 -13.16 13.14 -31.35
N LEU A 86 -12.79 12.03 -30.69
CA LEU A 86 -13.64 10.84 -30.58
C LEU A 86 -14.87 11.13 -29.72
N ARG A 87 -14.71 11.86 -28.62
CA ARG A 87 -15.82 12.35 -27.80
C ARG A 87 -16.79 13.15 -28.65
N ASP A 88 -16.30 14.11 -29.42
CA ASP A 88 -17.15 15.01 -30.21
C ASP A 88 -17.89 14.26 -31.32
N LYS A 89 -17.22 13.32 -31.99
CA LYS A 89 -17.86 12.41 -32.96
C LYS A 89 -18.95 11.57 -32.30
N LEU A 90 -18.69 11.01 -31.11
CA LEU A 90 -19.68 10.21 -30.38
C LEU A 90 -20.88 11.05 -29.96
N LEU A 91 -20.66 12.26 -29.45
CA LEU A 91 -21.72 13.20 -29.08
C LEU A 91 -22.54 13.64 -30.30
N SER A 92 -21.93 13.75 -31.48
CA SER A 92 -22.65 14.11 -32.72
C SER A 92 -23.66 13.06 -33.18
N LEU A 93 -23.48 11.79 -32.78
CA LEU A 93 -24.41 10.71 -33.10
C LEU A 93 -25.63 10.66 -32.16
N LEU A 94 -25.62 11.42 -31.05
CA LEU A 94 -26.78 11.54 -30.19
C LEU A 94 -27.79 12.49 -30.83
N PRO A 95 -29.05 12.08 -31.05
CA PRO A 95 -30.10 13.01 -31.48
C PRO A 95 -30.14 14.19 -30.50
N LYS A 96 -30.17 15.44 -30.99
CA LYS A 96 -30.13 16.63 -30.12
C LYS A 96 -31.18 16.58 -29.01
N VAL A 97 -32.34 15.99 -29.28
CA VAL A 97 -33.40 15.72 -28.31
C VAL A 97 -32.93 14.72 -27.25
N SER A 98 -32.28 13.62 -27.62
CA SER A 98 -31.68 12.65 -26.70
C SER A 98 -30.51 13.23 -25.92
N ALA A 99 -29.70 14.12 -26.49
CA ALA A 99 -28.62 14.81 -25.77
C ALA A 99 -29.17 15.82 -24.76
N CYS A 100 -30.23 16.56 -25.11
CA CYS A 100 -30.97 17.41 -24.18
C CYS A 100 -31.68 16.59 -23.11
N PHE A 101 -32.34 15.48 -23.46
CA PHE A 101 -32.92 14.57 -22.47
C PHE A 101 -31.86 13.89 -21.62
N LEU A 102 -30.70 13.52 -22.15
CA LEU A 102 -29.58 12.96 -21.37
C LEU A 102 -28.98 14.01 -20.45
N ALA A 103 -28.84 15.27 -20.89
CA ALA A 103 -28.38 16.37 -20.06
C ALA A 103 -29.42 16.72 -18.99
N ILE A 104 -30.70 16.76 -19.34
CA ILE A 104 -31.82 16.94 -18.42
C ILE A 104 -31.91 15.75 -17.46
N PHE A 105 -31.70 14.53 -17.92
CA PHE A 105 -31.72 13.31 -17.11
C PHE A 105 -30.48 13.22 -16.23
N LEU A 106 -29.29 13.66 -16.66
CA LEU A 106 -28.10 13.78 -15.82
C LEU A 106 -28.23 14.92 -14.80
N CYS A 107 -28.95 16.00 -15.13
CA CYS A 107 -29.25 17.11 -14.22
C CYS A 107 -30.43 16.82 -13.28
N LEU A 108 -31.41 16.01 -13.68
CA LEU A 108 -32.62 15.65 -12.92
C LEU A 108 -32.52 14.28 -12.24
N ALA A 109 -31.61 13.39 -12.63
CA ALA A 109 -31.33 12.12 -11.95
C ALA A 109 -30.57 12.32 -10.62
N GLN A 110 -30.73 13.48 -9.98
CA GLN A 110 -30.62 13.56 -8.52
C GLN A 110 -31.91 13.18 -7.80
N THR A 111 -32.97 12.74 -8.49
CA THR A 111 -34.17 12.19 -7.84
C THR A 111 -34.53 10.79 -8.34
N GLY A 112 -34.14 9.79 -7.52
CA GLY A 112 -34.92 8.56 -7.35
C GLY A 112 -34.94 7.57 -8.53
N PHE A 113 -33.78 7.09 -8.97
CA PHE A 113 -33.72 5.66 -9.30
C PHE A 113 -34.04 4.88 -8.01
N ALA A 114 -34.88 3.85 -8.08
CA ALA A 114 -35.13 2.94 -6.98
C ALA A 114 -33.78 2.61 -6.31
N GLU A 115 -33.59 3.11 -5.08
CA GLU A 115 -32.29 3.24 -4.44
C GLU A 115 -31.62 1.86 -4.40
N ASN A 116 -30.72 1.61 -5.34
CA ASN A 116 -30.14 0.28 -5.51
C ASN A 116 -29.37 -0.05 -4.23
N LYS A 117 -29.45 -1.30 -3.75
CA LYS A 117 -28.74 -1.74 -2.54
C LYS A 117 -27.24 -1.40 -2.65
N ASP A 118 -26.69 -1.51 -3.85
CA ASP A 118 -25.33 -1.13 -4.19
C ASP A 118 -25.06 0.37 -3.96
N GLN A 119 -26.01 1.24 -4.31
CA GLN A 119 -25.85 2.69 -4.19
C GLN A 119 -25.80 3.15 -2.73
N ARG A 120 -26.67 2.59 -1.86
CA ARG A 120 -26.66 2.91 -0.43
C ARG A 120 -25.34 2.49 0.24
N TYR A 121 -24.81 1.33 -0.13
CA TYR A 121 -23.51 0.88 0.36
C TYR A 121 -22.37 1.77 -0.15
N GLU A 122 -22.37 2.13 -1.44
CA GLU A 122 -21.35 3.01 -2.00
C GLU A 122 -21.37 4.42 -1.39
N GLU A 123 -22.54 4.98 -1.07
CA GLU A 123 -22.65 6.23 -0.31
C GLU A 123 -22.03 6.10 1.09
N ALA A 124 -22.35 5.03 1.82
CA ALA A 124 -21.81 4.78 3.15
C ALA A 124 -20.29 4.59 3.12
N LYS A 125 -19.78 3.88 2.11
CA LYS A 125 -18.35 3.66 1.85
C LYS A 125 -17.62 4.95 1.49
N ASN A 126 -18.23 5.83 0.68
CA ASN A 126 -17.65 7.13 0.35
C ASN A 126 -17.53 8.02 1.60
N LEU A 127 -18.57 8.04 2.45
CA LEU A 127 -18.51 8.73 3.74
C LEU A 127 -17.41 8.17 4.66
N PHE A 128 -17.25 6.83 4.68
CA PHE A 128 -16.18 6.16 5.41
C PHE A 128 -14.79 6.59 4.89
N GLN A 129 -14.58 6.60 3.57
CA GLN A 129 -13.30 7.01 2.96
C GLN A 129 -12.96 8.48 3.26
N LYS A 130 -13.98 9.35 3.35
CA LYS A 130 -13.83 10.76 3.76
C LYS A 130 -13.64 10.95 5.28
N LYS A 131 -13.61 9.86 6.06
CA LYS A 131 -13.54 9.87 7.53
C LYS A 131 -14.71 10.62 8.19
N GLU A 132 -15.87 10.70 7.53
CA GLU A 132 -17.10 11.29 8.08
C GLU A 132 -17.81 10.27 8.99
N TRP A 133 -17.15 9.87 10.08
CA TRP A 133 -17.49 8.69 10.89
C TRP A 133 -18.94 8.64 11.36
N ALA A 134 -19.49 9.76 11.84
CA ALA A 134 -20.87 9.80 12.32
C ALA A 134 -21.88 9.52 11.20
N LYS A 135 -21.69 10.13 10.02
CA LYS A 135 -22.58 9.93 8.87
C LYS A 135 -22.43 8.53 8.29
N ALA A 136 -21.19 8.05 8.14
CA ALA A 136 -20.89 6.70 7.68
C ALA A 136 -21.55 5.67 8.61
N LYS A 137 -21.36 5.79 9.93
CA LYS A 137 -21.94 4.89 10.92
C LYS A 137 -23.46 4.80 10.80
N ASN A 138 -24.15 5.94 10.71
CA ASN A 138 -25.60 5.98 10.57
C ASN A 138 -26.08 5.22 9.32
N ARG A 139 -25.41 5.42 8.17
CA ARG A 139 -25.75 4.74 6.91
C ARG A 139 -25.46 3.25 6.96
N LEU A 140 -24.34 2.84 7.55
CA LEU A 140 -23.96 1.44 7.69
C LEU A 140 -24.89 0.67 8.64
N LEU A 141 -25.33 1.29 9.75
CA LEU A 141 -26.31 0.71 10.66
C LEU A 141 -27.67 0.52 9.98
N ALA A 142 -28.10 1.50 9.16
CA ALA A 142 -29.33 1.37 8.39
C ALA A 142 -29.29 0.16 7.43
N LEU A 143 -28.15 -0.08 6.77
CA LEU A 143 -27.95 -1.24 5.90
C LEU A 143 -28.04 -2.57 6.65
N GLN A 144 -27.43 -2.67 7.83
CA GLN A 144 -27.53 -3.90 8.65
C GLN A 144 -28.97 -4.20 9.06
N ASN A 145 -29.73 -3.19 9.49
CA ASN A 145 -31.09 -3.39 9.99
C ASN A 145 -32.08 -3.75 8.88
N GLN A 146 -31.89 -3.21 7.67
CA GLN A 146 -32.81 -3.42 6.56
C GLN A 146 -32.56 -4.75 5.82
N LEU A 147 -31.32 -5.23 5.79
CA LEU A 147 -30.91 -6.37 4.96
C LEU A 147 -29.94 -7.32 5.70
N PRO A 148 -30.30 -7.85 6.87
CA PRO A 148 -29.36 -8.51 7.80
C PRO A 148 -28.56 -9.67 7.20
N ASP A 149 -29.15 -10.44 6.28
CA ASP A 149 -28.52 -11.63 5.67
C ASP A 149 -27.76 -11.33 4.37
N SER A 150 -27.74 -10.07 3.93
CA SER A 150 -27.10 -9.66 2.67
C SER A 150 -25.57 -9.55 2.77
N VAL A 151 -24.89 -9.63 1.62
CA VAL A 151 -23.45 -9.35 1.53
C VAL A 151 -23.16 -7.89 1.91
N GLU A 152 -24.07 -6.97 1.57
CA GLU A 152 -23.97 -5.55 1.92
C GLU A 152 -24.02 -5.34 3.44
N ALA A 153 -24.84 -6.09 4.17
CA ALA A 153 -24.86 -6.05 5.63
C ALA A 153 -23.57 -6.61 6.24
N LYS A 154 -23.00 -7.67 5.68
CA LYS A 154 -21.68 -8.21 6.09
C LYS A 154 -20.58 -7.17 5.86
N ARG A 155 -20.55 -6.54 4.69
CA ARG A 155 -19.63 -5.43 4.37
C ARG A 155 -19.84 -4.23 5.29
N ALA A 156 -21.09 -3.87 5.56
CA ALA A 156 -21.42 -2.76 6.45
C ALA A 156 -20.95 -3.05 7.88
N ARG A 157 -21.09 -4.30 8.35
CA ARG A 157 -20.57 -4.76 9.63
C ARG A 157 -19.06 -4.67 9.73
N PHE A 158 -18.36 -5.10 8.69
CA PHE A 158 -16.92 -4.97 8.61
C PHE A 158 -16.49 -3.48 8.63
N LEU A 159 -17.11 -2.60 7.84
CA LEU A 159 -16.78 -1.17 7.88
C LEU A 159 -17.09 -0.54 9.23
N LEU A 160 -18.20 -0.90 9.87
CA LEU A 160 -18.53 -0.45 11.22
C LEU A 160 -17.47 -0.85 12.24
N SER A 161 -16.95 -2.09 12.16
CA SER A 161 -15.88 -2.52 13.06
C SER A 161 -14.60 -1.71 12.86
N LEU A 162 -14.27 -1.34 11.61
CA LEU A 162 -13.12 -0.46 11.35
C LEU A 162 -13.32 0.94 11.92
N ILE A 163 -14.53 1.50 11.87
CA ILE A 163 -14.84 2.79 12.53
C ILE A 163 -14.62 2.66 14.05
N HIS A 164 -15.08 1.57 14.66
CA HIS A 164 -14.87 1.35 16.09
C HIS A 164 -13.39 1.18 16.44
N LEU A 165 -12.61 0.51 15.59
CA LEU A 165 -11.18 0.33 15.76
C LEU A 165 -10.43 1.67 15.72
N GLU A 166 -10.77 2.55 14.77
CA GLU A 166 -10.24 3.92 14.67
C GLU A 166 -10.63 4.81 15.86
N GLN A 167 -11.74 4.50 16.53
CA GLN A 167 -12.20 5.20 17.73
C GLN A 167 -11.64 4.61 19.03
N GLU A 168 -10.64 3.71 18.94
CA GLU A 168 -10.05 3.01 20.08
C GLU A 168 -11.09 2.25 20.92
N LYS A 169 -12.07 1.63 20.25
CA LYS A 169 -13.14 0.81 20.84
C LYS A 169 -12.94 -0.67 20.48
N PRO A 170 -11.94 -1.34 21.08
CA PRO A 170 -11.56 -2.69 20.67
C PRO A 170 -12.64 -3.74 20.99
N GLU A 171 -13.37 -3.60 22.09
CA GLU A 171 -14.41 -4.58 22.48
C GLU A 171 -15.62 -4.56 21.52
N GLU A 172 -16.05 -3.37 21.09
CA GLU A 172 -17.07 -3.22 20.07
C GLU A 172 -16.61 -3.75 18.71
N THR A 173 -15.33 -3.56 18.39
CA THR A 173 -14.71 -4.09 17.17
C THR A 173 -14.73 -5.62 17.17
N ILE A 174 -14.29 -6.25 18.27
CA ILE A 174 -14.31 -7.71 18.46
C ILE A 174 -15.74 -8.24 18.28
N LYS A 175 -16.72 -7.65 18.96
CA LYS A 175 -18.14 -8.05 18.88
C LYS A 175 -18.72 -7.97 17.46
N LEU A 176 -18.25 -7.03 16.65
CA LEU A 176 -18.68 -6.90 15.26
C LEU A 176 -17.97 -7.90 14.34
N LEU A 177 -16.69 -8.19 14.55
CA LEU A 177 -15.87 -9.05 13.70
C LEU A 177 -16.05 -10.55 13.96
N GLU A 178 -16.20 -10.99 15.21
CA GLU A 178 -16.26 -12.42 15.56
C GLU A 178 -17.33 -13.19 14.75
N PRO A 179 -18.57 -12.69 14.57
CA PRO A 179 -19.57 -13.41 13.78
C PRO A 179 -19.29 -13.44 12.28
N LEU A 180 -18.40 -12.57 11.77
CA LEU A 180 -18.04 -12.52 10.36
C LEU A 180 -17.03 -13.60 9.97
N ILE A 181 -16.23 -14.11 10.91
CA ILE A 181 -15.15 -15.09 10.62
C ILE A 181 -15.67 -16.34 9.89
N LYS A 182 -16.84 -16.83 10.27
CA LYS A 182 -17.42 -18.08 9.72
C LYS A 182 -18.34 -17.83 8.53
N ASN A 183 -18.76 -16.58 8.33
CA ASN A 183 -19.90 -16.25 7.47
C ASN A 183 -19.52 -15.25 6.37
N TYR A 184 -18.24 -14.86 6.26
CA TYR A 184 -17.78 -13.91 5.25
C TYR A 184 -16.33 -14.19 4.81
N ASP A 185 -16.15 -15.24 4.02
CA ASP A 185 -14.84 -15.75 3.62
C ASP A 185 -14.08 -14.83 2.66
N ASP A 186 -14.78 -14.05 1.83
CA ASP A 186 -14.18 -13.19 0.78
C ASP A 186 -13.10 -12.24 1.31
N VAL A 187 -13.25 -11.77 2.56
CA VAL A 187 -12.30 -10.89 3.25
C VAL A 187 -11.84 -11.47 4.59
N GLY A 188 -11.87 -12.79 4.72
CA GLY A 188 -11.57 -13.52 5.95
C GLY A 188 -10.22 -13.15 6.56
N ASP A 189 -9.19 -12.96 5.73
CA ASP A 189 -7.85 -12.58 6.19
C ASP A 189 -7.84 -11.19 6.85
N TYR A 190 -8.54 -10.23 6.27
CA TYR A 190 -8.66 -8.88 6.83
C TYR A 190 -9.49 -8.87 8.10
N ILE A 191 -10.57 -9.66 8.16
CA ILE A 191 -11.37 -9.84 9.38
C ILE A 191 -10.49 -10.40 10.51
N ARG A 192 -9.72 -11.46 10.24
CA ARG A 192 -8.82 -12.07 11.24
C ARG A 192 -7.73 -11.08 11.67
N PHE A 193 -7.12 -10.38 10.73
CA PHE A 193 -6.12 -9.34 11.03
C PHE A 193 -6.67 -8.26 11.98
N HIS A 194 -7.81 -7.65 11.64
CA HIS A 194 -8.39 -6.60 12.48
C HIS A 194 -8.93 -7.13 13.80
N LEU A 195 -9.34 -8.39 13.87
CA LEU A 195 -9.70 -9.03 15.13
C LEU A 195 -8.46 -9.20 16.03
N ILE A 196 -7.35 -9.69 15.47
CA ILE A 196 -6.06 -9.81 16.18
C ILE A 196 -5.60 -8.44 16.69
N GLN A 197 -5.71 -7.41 15.85
CA GLN A 197 -5.39 -6.03 16.21
C GLN A 197 -6.28 -5.53 17.38
N ALA A 198 -7.59 -5.73 17.31
CA ALA A 198 -8.51 -5.33 18.36
C ALA A 198 -8.26 -6.11 19.67
N GLN A 199 -7.92 -7.40 19.59
CA GLN A 199 -7.55 -8.21 20.76
C GLN A 199 -6.27 -7.69 21.43
N ALA A 200 -5.27 -7.29 20.65
CA ALA A 200 -4.07 -6.66 21.20
C ALA A 200 -4.40 -5.31 21.88
N GLN A 201 -5.22 -4.47 21.25
CA GLN A 201 -5.64 -3.17 21.81
C GLN A 201 -6.48 -3.30 23.09
N SER A 202 -7.26 -4.37 23.26
CA SER A 202 -7.98 -4.64 24.51
C SER A 202 -7.14 -5.33 25.59
N GLY A 203 -5.84 -5.52 25.36
CA GLY A 203 -4.93 -6.18 26.30
C GLY A 203 -5.08 -7.70 26.36
N LYS A 204 -5.84 -8.31 25.43
CA LYS A 204 -6.00 -9.77 25.31
C LYS A 204 -4.79 -10.40 24.59
N TYR A 205 -3.58 -10.10 25.06
CA TYR A 205 -2.32 -10.42 24.36
C TYR A 205 -2.12 -11.91 24.10
N LYS A 206 -2.51 -12.78 25.04
CA LYS A 206 -2.42 -14.24 24.83
C LYS A 206 -3.21 -14.70 23.61
N ILE A 207 -4.46 -14.22 23.50
CA ILE A 207 -5.35 -14.55 22.38
C ILE A 207 -4.81 -13.95 21.08
N ALA A 208 -4.39 -12.68 21.11
CA ALA A 208 -3.82 -12.00 19.95
C ALA A 208 -2.57 -12.70 19.41
N ARG A 209 -1.65 -13.12 20.31
CA ARG A 209 -0.45 -13.88 19.95
C ARG A 209 -0.81 -15.21 19.29
N ASP A 210 -1.67 -16.00 19.93
CA ASP A 210 -2.02 -17.34 19.45
C ASP A 210 -2.71 -17.27 18.07
N HIS A 211 -3.64 -16.32 17.89
CA HIS A 211 -4.28 -16.07 16.60
C HIS A 211 -3.31 -15.50 15.55
N ALA A 212 -2.34 -14.66 15.92
CA ALA A 212 -1.33 -14.15 15.01
C ALA A 212 -0.42 -15.27 14.48
N LEU A 213 -0.01 -16.20 15.35
CA LEU A 213 0.77 -17.38 14.96
C LEU A 213 -0.03 -18.29 14.01
N GLU A 214 -1.30 -18.53 14.32
CA GLU A 214 -2.21 -19.30 13.44
C GLU A 214 -2.38 -18.60 12.08
N PHE A 215 -2.58 -17.28 12.09
CA PHE A 215 -2.73 -16.47 10.88
C PHE A 215 -1.50 -16.57 9.95
N LEU A 216 -0.30 -16.42 10.51
CA LEU A 216 0.96 -16.54 9.74
C LEU A 216 1.17 -17.95 9.21
N LYS A 217 0.76 -18.98 9.95
CA LYS A 217 0.83 -20.38 9.51
C LYS A 217 -0.10 -20.65 8.33
N LEU A 218 -1.32 -20.12 8.36
CA LEU A 218 -2.33 -20.32 7.31
C LEU A 218 -2.07 -19.45 6.07
N THR A 219 -1.49 -18.25 6.27
CA THR A 219 -1.34 -17.24 5.20
C THR A 219 0.08 -16.66 5.11
N PRO A 220 1.12 -17.49 4.89
CA PRO A 220 2.52 -17.06 4.98
C PRO A 220 2.91 -15.97 3.97
N ASN A 221 2.19 -15.83 2.86
CA ASN A 221 2.45 -14.85 1.80
C ASN A 221 1.49 -13.65 1.81
N THR A 222 0.81 -13.41 2.93
CA THR A 222 -0.18 -12.33 3.08
C THR A 222 0.43 -10.94 2.93
N LEU A 223 -0.34 -9.99 2.38
CA LEU A 223 0.02 -8.57 2.35
C LEU A 223 0.04 -7.93 3.75
N LEU A 224 -0.51 -8.62 4.75
CA LEU A 224 -0.58 -8.17 6.13
C LEU A 224 0.61 -8.67 6.97
N TYR A 225 1.56 -9.37 6.35
CA TYR A 225 2.67 -10.03 7.04
C TYR A 225 3.43 -9.11 8.01
N PRO A 226 3.93 -7.92 7.61
CA PRO A 226 4.68 -7.06 8.54
C PRO A 226 3.82 -6.55 9.70
N LYS A 227 2.54 -6.25 9.44
CA LYS A 227 1.62 -5.75 10.46
C LYS A 227 1.28 -6.82 11.49
N ILE A 228 1.08 -8.07 11.05
CA ILE A 228 0.88 -9.20 11.96
C ILE A 228 2.14 -9.47 12.78
N GLN A 229 3.32 -9.43 12.17
CA GLN A 229 4.59 -9.62 12.89
C GLN A 229 4.80 -8.56 13.98
N LEU A 230 4.44 -7.30 13.71
CA LEU A 230 4.44 -6.23 14.71
C LEU A 230 3.50 -6.54 15.89
N ILE A 231 2.25 -6.93 15.62
CA ILE A 231 1.28 -7.27 16.67
C ILE A 231 1.73 -8.51 17.45
N LEU A 232 2.29 -9.51 16.76
CA LEU A 232 2.81 -10.73 17.38
C LEU A 232 3.95 -10.40 18.35
N ALA A 233 4.93 -9.62 17.90
CA ALA A 233 6.05 -9.19 18.73
C ALA A 233 5.55 -8.42 19.96
N GLU A 234 4.64 -7.45 19.76
CA GLU A 234 4.03 -6.68 20.84
C GLU A 234 3.31 -7.58 21.85
N ALA A 235 2.48 -8.52 21.39
CA ALA A 235 1.78 -9.45 22.26
C ALA A 235 2.75 -10.33 23.06
N GLN A 236 3.83 -10.85 22.44
CA GLN A 236 4.88 -11.60 23.13
C GLN A 236 5.54 -10.77 24.25
N ILE A 237 5.89 -9.51 23.95
CA ILE A 237 6.53 -8.61 24.92
C ILE A 237 5.61 -8.34 26.12
N GLN A 238 4.34 -8.08 25.87
CA GLN A 238 3.35 -7.79 26.92
C GLN A 238 3.07 -9.02 27.79
N LEU A 239 3.29 -10.22 27.27
CA LEU A 239 3.23 -11.48 28.04
C LEU A 239 4.53 -11.78 28.81
N GLY A 240 5.53 -10.90 28.75
CA GLY A 240 6.83 -11.09 29.39
C GLY A 240 7.84 -11.88 28.56
N GLU A 241 7.48 -12.31 27.35
CA GLU A 241 8.32 -13.09 26.42
C GLU A 241 9.22 -12.14 25.58
N LYS A 242 9.93 -11.21 26.24
CA LYS A 242 10.67 -10.12 25.58
C LYS A 242 11.67 -10.60 24.53
N GLU A 243 12.43 -11.66 24.82
CA GLU A 243 13.40 -12.23 23.88
C GLU A 243 12.73 -12.82 22.64
N ALA A 244 11.57 -13.46 22.79
CA ALA A 244 10.80 -13.95 21.65
C ALA A 244 10.31 -12.79 20.78
N GLY A 245 9.77 -11.73 21.40
CA GLY A 245 9.33 -10.53 20.69
C GLY A 245 10.46 -9.82 19.93
N MET A 246 11.64 -9.66 20.56
CA MET A 246 12.81 -9.09 19.88
C MET A 246 13.24 -9.95 18.70
N LYS A 247 13.33 -11.28 18.88
CA LYS A 247 13.69 -12.21 17.81
C LYS A 247 12.70 -12.13 16.63
N THR A 248 11.40 -12.06 16.90
CA THR A 248 10.36 -11.89 15.88
C THR A 248 10.61 -10.61 15.05
N LEU A 249 10.94 -9.49 15.71
CA LEU A 249 11.25 -8.23 15.01
C LEU A 249 12.56 -8.32 14.22
N GLU A 250 13.63 -8.85 14.81
CA GLU A 250 14.93 -9.00 14.17
C GLU A 250 14.86 -9.84 12.89
N GLU A 251 14.19 -10.99 12.95
CA GLU A 251 13.99 -11.88 11.79
C GLU A 251 13.12 -11.20 10.71
N THR A 252 12.08 -10.48 11.12
CA THR A 252 11.19 -9.78 10.19
C THR A 252 11.89 -8.60 9.51
N ILE A 253 12.67 -7.81 10.25
CA ILE A 253 13.49 -6.71 9.71
C ILE A 253 14.53 -7.26 8.74
N LEU A 254 15.23 -8.35 9.11
CA LEU A 254 16.24 -8.99 8.27
C LEU A 254 15.64 -9.48 6.95
N THR A 255 14.52 -10.20 7.04
CA THR A 255 13.80 -10.74 5.87
C THR A 255 13.31 -9.61 4.97
N THR A 256 12.64 -8.61 5.54
CA THR A 256 12.08 -7.48 4.79
C THR A 256 13.17 -6.61 4.13
N SER A 257 14.33 -6.51 4.76
CA SER A 257 15.47 -5.75 4.22
C SER A 257 16.14 -6.49 3.07
N LYS A 258 16.44 -7.79 3.24
CA LYS A 258 17.30 -8.55 2.32
C LYS A 258 16.56 -9.29 1.21
N ASP A 259 15.35 -9.77 1.46
CA ASP A 259 14.62 -10.58 0.49
C ASP A 259 13.81 -9.68 -0.46
N PHE A 260 14.10 -9.78 -1.76
CA PHE A 260 13.43 -9.02 -2.80
C PHE A 260 11.91 -9.25 -2.82
N ARG A 261 11.43 -10.44 -2.43
CA ARG A 261 9.99 -10.75 -2.35
C ARG A 261 9.25 -9.88 -1.34
N TYR A 262 9.97 -9.36 -0.35
CA TYR A 262 9.44 -8.51 0.72
C TYR A 262 9.74 -7.02 0.48
N GLN A 263 10.29 -6.63 -0.68
CA GLN A 263 10.63 -5.23 -0.97
C GLN A 263 9.45 -4.27 -0.80
N LYS A 264 8.24 -4.68 -1.19
CA LYS A 264 7.00 -3.90 -1.05
C LYS A 264 6.65 -3.55 0.40
N PHE A 265 7.24 -4.24 1.38
CA PHE A 265 7.00 -4.04 2.80
C PHE A 265 8.05 -3.19 3.49
N ARG A 266 9.05 -2.67 2.74
CA ARG A 266 10.11 -1.84 3.33
C ARG A 266 9.60 -0.55 3.97
N GLU A 267 8.42 -0.07 3.58
CA GLU A 267 7.75 1.05 4.24
C GLU A 267 7.47 0.80 5.73
N PHE A 268 7.36 -0.47 6.16
CA PHE A 268 7.13 -0.83 7.56
C PHE A 268 8.42 -1.01 8.38
N LEU A 269 9.59 -1.01 7.74
CA LEU A 269 10.88 -1.16 8.43
C LEU A 269 11.10 -0.12 9.54
N PRO A 270 10.80 1.17 9.35
CA PRO A 270 11.10 2.16 10.39
C PRO A 270 10.33 1.90 11.69
N GLU A 271 9.05 1.55 11.62
CA GLU A 271 8.25 1.24 12.81
C GLU A 271 8.78 -0.02 13.51
N MET A 272 9.16 -1.06 12.75
CA MET A 272 9.73 -2.29 13.31
C MET A 272 11.09 -2.04 14.00
N ILE A 273 11.98 -1.28 13.35
CA ILE A 273 13.30 -0.92 13.91
C ILE A 273 13.12 -0.09 15.17
N PHE A 274 12.18 0.87 15.16
CA PHE A 274 11.89 1.70 16.33
C PHE A 274 11.40 0.88 17.51
N LYS A 275 10.42 -0.01 17.29
CA LYS A 275 9.90 -0.88 18.33
C LYS A 275 11.00 -1.80 18.90
N LEU A 276 11.83 -2.37 18.03
CA LEU A 276 12.97 -3.20 18.45
C LEU A 276 13.94 -2.41 19.34
N ALA A 277 14.31 -1.19 18.93
CA ALA A 277 15.20 -0.32 19.69
C ALA A 277 14.62 0.03 21.07
N GLU A 278 13.33 0.35 21.15
CA GLU A 278 12.64 0.67 22.40
C GLU A 278 12.69 -0.51 23.39
N ILE A 279 12.48 -1.73 22.90
CA ILE A 279 12.52 -2.94 23.74
C ILE A 279 13.95 -3.24 24.18
N GLN A 280 14.93 -3.10 23.28
CA GLN A 280 16.34 -3.30 23.59
C GLN A 280 16.79 -2.33 24.68
N GLU A 281 16.41 -1.05 24.57
CA GLU A 281 16.71 -0.03 25.59
C GLU A 281 16.10 -0.42 26.94
N LYS A 282 14.80 -0.77 26.98
CA LYS A 282 14.10 -1.21 28.20
C LYS A 282 14.64 -2.53 28.78
N SER A 283 15.35 -3.32 27.98
CA SER A 283 15.96 -4.59 28.38
C SER A 283 17.43 -4.45 28.74
N GLY A 284 17.98 -3.22 28.76
CA GLY A 284 19.38 -2.96 29.09
C GLY A 284 20.36 -3.21 27.95
N LYS A 285 19.88 -3.59 26.75
CA LYS A 285 20.66 -3.74 25.51
C LYS A 285 20.89 -2.37 24.86
N GLN A 286 21.53 -1.47 25.61
CA GLN A 286 21.62 -0.03 25.27
C GLN A 286 22.42 0.22 23.99
N THR A 287 23.44 -0.59 23.70
CA THR A 287 24.27 -0.43 22.50
C THR A 287 23.49 -0.78 21.24
N GLU A 288 22.76 -1.89 21.27
CA GLU A 288 21.89 -2.36 20.20
C GLU A 288 20.76 -1.36 19.93
N ALA A 289 20.13 -0.86 21.01
CA ALA A 289 19.12 0.19 20.92
C ALA A 289 19.68 1.46 20.27
N TYR A 290 20.87 1.91 20.69
CA TYR A 290 21.55 3.07 20.12
C TYR A 290 21.79 2.89 18.61
N LEU A 291 22.27 1.72 18.19
CA LEU A 291 22.53 1.44 16.78
C LEU A 291 21.24 1.44 15.94
N ASN A 292 20.14 0.88 16.46
CA ASN A 292 18.85 0.89 15.77
C ASN A 292 18.22 2.29 15.70
N PHE A 293 18.26 3.08 16.78
CA PHE A 293 17.82 4.48 16.72
C PHE A 293 18.69 5.31 15.77
N ARG A 294 20.01 5.04 15.72
CA ARG A 294 20.94 5.68 14.79
C ARG A 294 20.61 5.33 13.35
N GLN A 295 20.23 4.08 13.08
CA GLN A 295 19.77 3.66 11.75
C GLN A 295 18.54 4.44 11.32
N LEU A 296 17.56 4.66 12.20
CA LEU A 296 16.37 5.47 11.90
C LEU A 296 16.72 6.91 11.56
N HIS A 297 17.59 7.52 12.38
CA HIS A 297 18.10 8.86 12.13
C HIS A 297 18.76 8.97 10.75
N ILE A 298 19.52 7.97 10.31
CA ILE A 298 20.24 8.05 9.02
C ILE A 298 19.34 7.71 7.84
N GLN A 299 18.69 6.55 7.88
CA GLN A 299 18.03 5.98 6.71
C GLN A 299 16.58 6.43 6.53
N TYR A 300 15.93 6.87 7.62
CA TYR A 300 14.52 7.22 7.61
C TYR A 300 14.29 8.60 8.24
N PRO A 301 15.02 9.66 7.81
CA PRO A 301 14.97 10.97 8.46
C PRO A 301 13.57 11.58 8.50
N ASN A 302 12.70 11.22 7.55
CA ASN A 302 11.35 11.75 7.39
C ASN A 302 10.25 10.92 8.05
N HIS A 303 10.59 9.79 8.68
CA HIS A 303 9.59 8.95 9.34
C HIS A 303 9.07 9.60 10.62
N GLU A 304 7.81 9.34 10.96
CA GLU A 304 7.08 9.93 12.09
C GLU A 304 7.76 9.68 13.44
N ARG A 305 8.39 8.50 13.58
CA ARG A 305 9.14 8.07 14.78
C ARG A 305 10.56 8.62 14.89
N THR A 306 11.11 9.22 13.83
CA THR A 306 12.52 9.62 13.84
C THR A 306 12.84 10.70 14.88
N PRO A 307 11.97 11.69 15.16
CA PRO A 307 12.18 12.61 16.29
C PRO A 307 12.26 11.90 17.66
N GLU A 308 11.46 10.85 17.88
CA GLU A 308 11.53 10.04 19.09
C GLU A 308 12.86 9.27 19.16
N ALA A 309 13.33 8.75 18.02
CA ALA A 309 14.63 8.10 17.92
C ALA A 309 15.80 9.07 18.19
N GLU A 310 15.73 10.30 17.69
CA GLU A 310 16.72 11.36 17.96
C GLU A 310 16.77 11.72 19.45
N THR A 311 15.61 11.84 20.09
CA THR A 311 15.53 12.04 21.56
C THR A 311 16.16 10.88 22.33
N ALA A 312 15.93 9.64 21.89
CA ALA A 312 16.54 8.46 22.48
C ALA A 312 18.07 8.43 22.26
N LEU A 313 18.56 8.86 21.09
CA LEU A 313 19.98 8.98 20.81
C LEU A 313 20.68 9.96 21.75
N ASP A 314 20.08 11.13 22.02
CA ASP A 314 20.64 12.10 22.95
C ASP A 314 20.74 11.53 24.37
N ARG A 315 19.67 10.87 24.83
CA ARG A 315 19.65 10.20 26.13
C ARG A 315 20.70 9.10 26.24
N LEU A 316 20.78 8.22 25.24
CA LEU A 316 21.73 7.10 25.23
C LEU A 316 23.18 7.59 25.10
N SER A 317 23.43 8.64 24.33
CA SER A 317 24.75 9.26 24.15
C SER A 317 25.31 9.88 25.44
N ALA A 318 24.45 10.25 26.39
CA ALA A 318 24.87 10.75 27.69
C ALA A 318 25.36 9.65 28.66
N LEU A 319 25.11 8.38 28.34
CA LEU A 319 25.53 7.25 29.16
C LEU A 319 27.03 6.95 28.94
N LYS A 320 27.78 6.81 30.03
CA LYS A 320 29.22 6.47 29.97
C LYS A 320 29.50 5.13 29.29
N THR A 321 28.52 4.23 29.29
CA THR A 321 28.61 2.89 28.68
C THR A 321 28.47 2.92 27.16
N ILE A 322 27.95 4.01 26.59
CA ILE A 322 27.69 4.11 25.15
C ILE A 322 28.79 4.91 24.48
N LYS A 323 29.46 4.27 23.52
CA LYS A 323 30.42 4.92 22.65
C LYS A 323 29.67 5.58 21.50
N THR A 324 29.60 6.91 21.52
CA THR A 324 29.03 7.68 20.41
C THR A 324 29.90 7.57 19.17
N ILE A 325 29.25 7.38 18.02
CA ILE A 325 29.93 7.21 16.73
C ILE A 325 29.48 8.37 15.82
N PRO A 326 30.38 9.34 15.53
CA PRO A 326 30.09 10.39 14.55
C PRO A 326 29.63 9.78 13.22
N LEU A 327 28.71 10.46 12.54
CA LEU A 327 28.28 10.02 11.22
C LEU A 327 29.45 10.13 10.23
N THR A 328 29.62 9.12 9.40
CA THR A 328 30.54 9.17 8.27
C THR A 328 30.00 10.11 7.20
N LEU A 329 30.87 10.60 6.31
CA LEU A 329 30.44 11.40 5.15
C LEU A 329 29.45 10.65 4.25
N ARG A 330 29.49 9.31 4.23
CA ARG A 330 28.50 8.49 3.51
C ARG A 330 27.14 8.54 4.20
N GLU A 331 27.08 8.32 5.51
CA GLU A 331 25.83 8.34 6.26
C GLU A 331 25.17 9.73 6.26
N HIS A 332 25.98 10.80 6.35
CA HIS A 332 25.49 12.16 6.13
C HIS A 332 24.88 12.34 4.73
N THR A 333 25.45 11.70 3.71
CA THR A 333 24.88 11.77 2.35
C THR A 333 23.55 11.05 2.28
N ASP A 334 23.46 9.84 2.84
CA ASP A 334 22.23 9.05 2.84
C ASP A 334 21.10 9.79 3.57
N ARG A 335 21.42 10.39 4.74
CA ARG A 335 20.46 11.20 5.50
C ARG A 335 20.02 12.46 4.74
N ILE A 336 20.97 13.23 4.19
CA ILE A 336 20.67 14.45 3.43
C ILE A 336 19.77 14.13 2.21
N GLN A 337 20.04 13.03 1.51
CA GLN A 337 19.18 12.58 0.40
C GLN A 337 17.76 12.31 0.87
N GLY A 338 17.58 11.60 1.98
CA GLY A 338 16.26 11.42 2.58
C GLY A 338 15.59 12.75 2.93
N LEU A 339 16.29 13.68 3.59
CA LEU A 339 15.74 15.00 3.94
C LEU A 339 15.26 15.81 2.72
N PHE A 340 15.88 15.64 1.55
CA PHE A 340 15.43 16.29 0.32
C PHE A 340 14.05 15.82 -0.13
N GLU A 341 13.68 14.55 0.07
CA GLU A 341 12.39 13.99 -0.36
C GLU A 341 11.19 14.73 0.26
N ASN A 342 11.33 15.20 1.50
CA ASN A 342 10.32 15.99 2.21
C ASN A 342 10.67 17.48 2.31
N VAL A 343 11.57 17.99 1.46
CA VAL A 343 11.81 19.43 1.32
C VAL A 343 12.34 20.07 2.64
N ARG A 344 13.08 19.30 3.45
CA ARG A 344 13.60 19.73 4.78
C ARG A 344 14.89 20.54 4.68
N TYR A 345 14.88 21.58 3.86
CA TYR A 345 16.08 22.36 3.50
C TYR A 345 16.83 22.98 4.69
N LYS A 346 16.12 23.43 5.72
CA LYS A 346 16.75 24.05 6.90
C LYS A 346 17.66 23.07 7.64
N GLU A 347 17.24 21.82 7.75
CA GLU A 347 17.99 20.77 8.44
C GLU A 347 19.18 20.31 7.62
N ILE A 348 19.01 20.19 6.30
CA ILE A 348 20.12 19.92 5.38
C ILE A 348 21.22 20.98 5.53
N ILE A 349 20.84 22.26 5.57
CA ILE A 349 21.80 23.37 5.77
C ILE A 349 22.50 23.26 7.13
N GLN A 350 21.76 22.94 8.20
CA GLN A 350 22.34 22.78 9.54
C GLN A 350 23.33 21.61 9.59
N GLU A 351 22.97 20.48 8.98
CA GLU A 351 23.80 19.28 8.92
C GLU A 351 25.09 19.52 8.14
N ILE A 352 25.01 20.16 6.96
CA ILE A 352 26.21 20.50 6.16
C ILE A 352 27.12 21.48 6.90
N ARG A 353 26.55 22.50 7.57
CA ARG A 353 27.34 23.46 8.36
C ARG A 353 28.05 22.78 9.53
N LYS A 354 27.41 21.79 10.17
CA LYS A 354 28.06 20.99 11.21
C LYS A 354 29.24 20.21 10.64
N ILE A 355 29.07 19.55 9.49
CA ILE A 355 30.15 18.84 8.79
C ILE A 355 31.32 19.77 8.46
N GLN A 356 31.04 20.97 7.94
CA GLN A 356 32.06 22.00 7.64
C GLN A 356 32.82 22.47 8.87
N LYS A 357 32.18 22.50 10.04
CA LYS A 357 32.83 22.90 11.30
C LYS A 357 33.73 21.79 11.85
N GLU A 358 33.34 20.54 11.67
CA GLU A 358 34.01 19.37 12.26
C GLU A 358 35.11 18.79 11.36
N ASN A 359 35.13 19.13 10.06
CA ASN A 359 36.05 18.57 9.09
C ASN A 359 36.82 19.66 8.33
N ASN A 360 38.14 19.49 8.20
CA ASN A 360 38.99 20.39 7.41
C ASN A 360 38.73 20.28 5.90
N PHE A 361 38.20 19.15 5.44
CA PHE A 361 37.90 18.89 4.05
C PHE A 361 36.48 18.36 3.90
N VAL A 362 35.68 19.04 3.08
CA VAL A 362 34.30 18.66 2.78
C VAL A 362 34.20 18.33 1.29
N PRO A 363 33.75 17.12 0.91
CA PRO A 363 33.61 16.77 -0.50
C PRO A 363 32.67 17.71 -1.27
N GLY A 364 33.02 18.00 -2.53
CA GLY A 364 32.26 18.93 -3.40
C GLY A 364 30.75 18.69 -3.43
N ARG A 365 30.29 17.43 -3.38
CA ARG A 365 28.85 17.09 -3.33
C ARG A 365 28.06 17.80 -2.22
N PHE A 366 28.67 18.07 -1.06
CA PHE A 366 28.00 18.75 0.04
C PHE A 366 27.76 20.24 -0.25
N TYR A 367 28.64 20.86 -1.05
CA TYR A 367 28.43 22.21 -1.55
C TYR A 367 27.27 22.27 -2.55
N PHE A 368 27.15 21.26 -3.43
CA PHE A 368 25.97 21.11 -4.28
C PHE A 368 24.68 20.90 -3.49
N PHE A 369 24.69 20.04 -2.45
CA PHE A 369 23.54 19.89 -1.55
C PHE A 369 23.20 21.19 -0.84
N LEU A 370 24.20 21.95 -0.38
CA LEU A 370 24.01 23.24 0.27
C LEU A 370 23.37 24.24 -0.69
N ALA A 371 23.89 24.35 -1.92
CA ALA A 371 23.35 25.21 -2.97
C ALA A 371 21.89 24.85 -3.30
N GLN A 372 21.60 23.55 -3.47
CA GLN A 372 20.25 23.06 -3.74
C GLN A 372 19.29 23.40 -2.59
N ALA A 373 19.70 23.20 -1.34
CA ALA A 373 18.88 23.53 -0.18
C ALA A 373 18.63 25.03 -0.01
N GLN A 374 19.65 25.88 -0.21
CA GLN A 374 19.50 27.35 -0.20
C GLN A 374 18.59 27.84 -1.34
N GLY A 375 18.75 27.27 -2.54
CA GLY A 375 17.87 27.52 -3.68
C GLY A 375 16.42 27.13 -3.40
N GLY A 376 16.22 25.99 -2.72
CA GLY A 376 14.91 25.53 -2.25
C GLY A 376 14.23 26.50 -1.27
N LEU A 377 15.01 27.19 -0.43
CA LEU A 377 14.56 28.30 0.43
C LEU A 377 14.44 29.65 -0.29
N LYS A 378 14.66 29.67 -1.61
CA LYS A 378 14.70 30.86 -2.46
C LYS A 378 15.81 31.87 -2.10
N ASP A 379 16.87 31.44 -1.41
CA ASP A 379 18.06 32.27 -1.13
C ASP A 379 19.12 32.08 -2.22
N ARG A 380 18.92 32.76 -3.36
CA ARG A 380 19.81 32.66 -4.53
C ARG A 380 21.24 33.13 -4.24
N LYS A 381 21.40 34.11 -3.35
CA LYS A 381 22.71 34.64 -2.99
C LYS A 381 23.54 33.55 -2.31
N LYS A 382 23.00 32.94 -1.26
CA LYS A 382 23.71 31.86 -0.56
C LYS A 382 23.85 30.59 -1.40
N ALA A 383 22.91 30.34 -2.30
CA ALA A 383 23.03 29.23 -3.24
C ALA A 383 24.23 29.40 -4.17
N ASN A 384 24.45 30.60 -4.70
CA ASN A 384 25.60 30.92 -5.54
C ASN A 384 26.91 30.97 -4.74
N GLU A 385 26.90 31.44 -3.49
CA GLU A 385 28.09 31.41 -2.61
C GLU A 385 28.53 29.98 -2.26
N ALA A 386 27.61 29.01 -2.30
CA ALA A 386 27.92 27.61 -2.03
C ALA A 386 28.54 26.89 -3.23
N LEU A 387 28.34 27.37 -4.46
CA LEU A 387 28.93 26.83 -5.70
C LEU A 387 30.28 27.49 -5.98
#